data_AF-A0A224YIP9-F1
#
_entry.id   AF-A0A224YIP9-F1
#
_cell.length_a   1.000
_cell.length_b   1.000
_cell.length_c   1.000
_cell.angle_alpha   90.00
_cell.angle_beta   90.00
_cell.angle_gamma   90.00
#
_symmetry.space_group_name_H-M   'P 1'
#
loop_
_entity.id
_entity.type
_entity.pdbx_description
1 polymer ?
#
loop_
_entity_poly.entity_id
_entity_poly.type
_entity_poly.pdbx_seq_one_letter_code
_entity_poly.pdbx_strand_id
1 'polypeptide(L)'
;VNGGEQLGFLRSDGSFSVHNLAPGSYVVEVANPDHVYEPVRVDINSKGKFRARRVNYIQSNLIQTLAYPLKLKSRGPFQYFQVRETWRITDFLMNPMVLMMVVPLLLIMVLPKLMNAADPETQREMHQMQMPKYDMPELSEMMTTLFTGGNKRQQQAKTTRVAKKR
;
A
#
# COMPACT_ATOMS: atom_id res chain seq x y z
N VAL A 1 24.37 -10.14 21.95
CA VAL A 1 23.34 -9.98 22.99
C VAL A 1 23.40 -8.55 23.50
N ASN A 2 22.26 -7.88 23.63
CA ASN A 2 22.15 -6.47 24.02
C ASN A 2 23.09 -5.54 23.21
N GLY A 3 23.07 -5.60 21.88
CA GLY A 3 23.91 -4.71 21.07
C GLY A 3 25.42 -4.95 21.17
N GLY A 4 25.86 -6.08 21.73
CA GLY A 4 27.28 -6.47 21.76
C GLY A 4 27.88 -6.62 23.17
N GLU A 5 27.11 -6.40 24.24
CA GLU A 5 27.58 -6.61 25.62
C GLU A 5 28.07 -8.04 25.86
N GLN A 6 27.39 -9.02 25.26
CA GLN A 6 27.86 -10.39 25.21
C GLN A 6 27.80 -10.93 23.80
N LEU A 7 28.85 -11.67 23.42
CA LEU A 7 29.03 -12.27 22.12
C LEU A 7 28.95 -13.78 22.24
N GLY A 8 28.33 -14.40 21.24
CA GLY A 8 28.32 -15.85 21.04
C GLY A 8 28.58 -16.13 19.57
N PHE A 9 29.30 -17.22 19.30
CA PHE A 9 29.66 -17.61 17.95
C PHE A 9 28.77 -18.77 17.46
N LEU A 10 28.54 -18.78 16.16
CA LEU A 10 27.83 -19.86 15.49
C LEU A 10 28.77 -21.04 15.28
N ARG A 11 28.27 -22.25 15.47
CA ARG A 11 28.94 -23.50 15.09
C ARG A 11 28.68 -23.84 13.62
N SER A 12 29.41 -24.80 13.08
CA SER A 12 29.28 -25.27 11.70
C SER A 12 27.90 -25.85 11.37
N ASP A 13 27.16 -26.32 12.37
CA ASP A 13 25.79 -26.84 12.25
C ASP A 13 24.71 -25.75 12.31
N GLY A 14 25.11 -24.47 12.46
CA GLY A 14 24.19 -23.35 12.63
C GLY A 14 23.63 -23.21 14.05
N SER A 15 24.09 -24.02 15.01
CA SER A 15 23.75 -23.84 16.42
C SER A 15 24.62 -22.75 17.05
N PHE A 16 24.12 -22.11 18.11
CA PHE A 16 24.91 -21.16 18.90
C PHE A 16 24.66 -21.39 20.39
N SER A 17 25.62 -21.02 21.22
CA SER A 17 25.45 -20.96 22.67
C SER A 17 26.12 -19.71 23.22
N VAL A 18 25.45 -19.07 24.18
CA VAL A 18 25.98 -17.94 24.94
C VAL A 18 26.06 -18.37 26.39
N HIS A 19 27.24 -18.23 26.99
CA HIS A 19 27.52 -18.67 28.36
C HIS A 19 27.65 -17.45 29.28
N ASN A 20 27.62 -17.69 30.60
CA ASN A 20 27.81 -16.68 31.64
C ASN A 20 26.80 -15.50 31.58
N LEU A 21 25.53 -15.83 31.32
CA LEU A 21 24.42 -14.90 31.44
C LEU A 21 23.92 -14.86 32.89
N ALA A 22 23.88 -13.67 33.48
CA ALA A 22 23.26 -13.45 34.78
C ALA A 22 21.71 -13.53 34.67
N PRO A 23 20.98 -13.64 35.78
CA PRO A 23 19.53 -13.47 35.76
C PRO A 23 19.16 -12.06 35.27
N GLY A 24 18.29 -11.97 34.26
CA GLY A 24 18.00 -10.70 33.60
C GLY A 24 17.15 -10.85 32.34
N SER A 25 16.81 -9.72 31.73
CA SER A 25 16.19 -9.66 30.40
C SER A 25 17.23 -9.31 29.36
N TYR A 26 17.34 -10.12 28.31
CA TYR A 26 18.32 -9.95 27.25
C TYR A 26 17.66 -9.90 25.89
N VAL A 27 18.21 -9.11 24.98
CA VAL A 27 17.86 -9.14 23.55
C VAL A 27 18.95 -9.89 22.80
N VAL A 28 18.57 -10.99 22.18
CA VAL A 28 19.44 -11.82 21.35
C VAL A 28 19.16 -11.49 19.90
N GLU A 29 20.21 -11.14 19.18
CA GLU A 29 20.18 -10.82 17.77
C GLU A 29 21.32 -11.58 17.07
N VAL A 30 21.09 -11.93 15.80
CA VAL A 30 22.10 -12.55 14.95
C VAL A 30 22.57 -11.49 13.97
N ALA A 31 23.81 -11.06 14.13
CA ALA A 31 24.45 -10.12 13.21
C ALA A 31 24.97 -10.89 11.99
N ASN A 32 24.44 -10.54 10.81
CA ASN A 32 24.90 -11.06 9.53
C ASN A 32 24.85 -9.91 8.51
N PRO A 33 25.91 -9.71 7.70
CA PRO A 33 25.91 -8.67 6.67
C PRO A 33 24.88 -8.94 5.56
N ASP A 34 24.71 -10.19 5.14
CA ASP A 34 23.89 -10.49 3.97
C ASP A 34 22.41 -10.65 4.30
N HIS A 35 22.09 -11.06 5.53
CA HIS A 35 20.75 -11.48 5.92
C HIS A 35 20.26 -10.81 7.19
N VAL A 36 18.96 -10.47 7.21
CA VAL A 36 18.30 -9.88 8.37
C VAL A 36 17.67 -10.97 9.22
N TYR A 37 17.92 -10.95 10.53
CA TYR A 37 17.28 -11.84 11.49
C TYR A 37 16.41 -11.04 12.46
N GLU A 38 15.30 -11.64 12.89
CA GLU A 38 14.44 -11.01 13.89
C GLU A 38 15.04 -11.15 15.30
N PRO A 39 15.17 -10.04 16.06
CA PRO A 39 15.67 -10.12 17.42
C PRO A 39 14.65 -10.77 18.34
N VAL A 40 15.15 -11.52 19.32
CA VAL A 40 14.34 -12.26 20.29
C VAL A 40 14.72 -11.85 21.70
N ARG A 41 13.72 -11.58 22.54
CA ARG A 41 13.92 -11.30 23.96
C ARG A 41 13.97 -12.62 24.73
N VAL A 42 14.97 -12.78 25.58
CA VAL A 42 15.11 -13.92 26.47
C VAL A 42 15.18 -13.41 27.90
N ASP A 43 14.22 -13.81 28.73
CA ASP A 43 14.23 -13.48 30.15
C ASP A 43 14.67 -14.71 30.95
N ILE A 44 15.67 -14.52 31.81
CA ILE A 44 16.26 -15.55 32.67
C ILE A 44 15.94 -15.20 34.12
N ASN A 45 15.23 -16.09 34.81
CA ASN A 45 14.93 -15.94 36.23
C ASN A 45 16.15 -16.32 37.09
N SER A 46 16.23 -15.84 38.33
CA SER A 46 17.27 -16.19 39.31
C SER A 46 17.38 -17.70 39.58
N LYS A 47 16.33 -18.46 39.31
CA LYS A 47 16.31 -19.93 39.39
C LYS A 47 16.83 -20.64 38.12
N GLY A 48 17.33 -19.90 37.12
CA GLY A 48 17.79 -20.44 35.83
C GLY A 48 16.68 -20.82 34.84
N LYS A 49 15.39 -20.63 35.19
CA LYS A 49 14.30 -20.79 34.22
C LYS A 49 14.33 -19.65 33.22
N PHE A 50 14.30 -19.98 31.93
CA PHE A 50 14.30 -19.00 30.85
C PHE A 50 12.97 -19.00 30.08
N ARG A 51 12.63 -17.85 29.50
CA ARG A 51 11.48 -17.66 28.62
C ARG A 51 11.89 -16.83 27.42
N ALA A 52 11.63 -17.34 26.22
CA ALA A 52 11.84 -16.61 24.99
C ALA A 52 10.54 -15.92 24.55
N ARG A 53 10.64 -14.66 24.11
CA ARG A 53 9.53 -13.84 23.65
C ARG A 53 9.94 -13.01 22.44
N ARG A 54 8.97 -12.70 21.58
CA ARG A 54 9.20 -11.74 20.50
C ARG A 54 9.51 -10.35 21.08
N VAL A 55 10.46 -9.63 20.50
CA VAL A 55 10.79 -8.28 20.94
C VAL A 55 9.67 -7.33 20.52
N ASN A 56 9.14 -6.57 21.48
CA ASN A 56 8.22 -5.47 21.25
C ASN A 56 8.61 -4.31 22.16
N TYR A 57 9.02 -3.19 21.57
CA TYR A 57 9.44 -1.98 22.29
C TYR A 57 8.27 -1.05 22.64
N ILE A 58 7.14 -1.17 21.94
CA ILE A 58 5.98 -0.29 22.11
C ILE A 58 5.05 -0.84 23.19
N GLN A 59 4.76 -2.14 23.14
CA GLN A 59 3.86 -2.82 24.08
C GLN A 59 4.62 -3.90 24.84
N SER A 60 5.21 -3.55 25.98
CA SER A 60 5.93 -4.49 26.85
C SER A 60 5.05 -5.60 27.43
N ASN A 61 3.74 -5.33 27.53
CA ASN A 61 2.75 -6.24 28.12
C ASN A 61 2.27 -7.32 27.13
N LEU A 62 2.48 -7.11 25.82
CA LEU A 62 2.09 -8.09 24.81
C LEU A 62 3.11 -9.24 24.79
N ILE A 63 2.73 -10.36 25.40
CA ILE A 63 3.60 -11.53 25.51
C ILE A 63 3.32 -12.49 24.36
N GLN A 64 4.21 -12.50 23.37
CA GLN A 64 4.26 -13.55 22.35
C GLN A 64 5.40 -14.51 22.70
N THR A 65 5.07 -15.67 23.25
CA THR A 65 6.05 -16.68 23.63
C THR A 65 6.62 -17.36 22.39
N LEU A 66 7.93 -17.63 22.42
CA LEU A 66 8.63 -18.38 21.40
C LEU A 66 9.09 -19.71 21.98
N ALA A 67 9.08 -20.75 21.15
CA ALA A 67 9.60 -22.05 21.53
C ALA A 67 11.13 -21.97 21.75
N TYR A 68 11.61 -22.77 22.69
CA TYR A 68 13.04 -22.98 22.93
C TYR A 68 13.41 -24.42 22.56
N PRO A 69 14.58 -24.71 21.95
CA PRO A 69 15.66 -23.79 21.57
C PRO A 69 15.27 -22.73 20.53
N LEU A 70 15.97 -21.60 20.55
CA LEU A 70 15.69 -20.48 19.65
C LEU A 70 15.96 -20.88 18.18
N LYS A 71 14.90 -20.88 17.37
CA LYS A 71 14.99 -21.09 15.91
C LYS A 71 14.85 -19.74 15.20
N LEU A 72 15.98 -19.06 15.03
CA LEU A 72 16.01 -17.75 14.36
C LEU A 72 16.03 -17.95 12.85
N LYS A 73 14.91 -17.64 12.19
CA LYS A 73 14.81 -17.68 10.73
C LYS A 73 15.20 -16.33 10.15
N SER A 74 15.88 -16.36 9.01
CA SER A 74 16.15 -15.15 8.23
C SER A 74 14.84 -14.56 7.69
N ARG A 75 14.70 -13.25 7.79
CA ARG A 75 13.61 -12.46 7.20
C ARG A 75 13.82 -12.25 5.69
N GLY A 76 15.07 -12.27 5.23
CA GLY A 76 15.46 -11.99 3.85
C GLY A 76 16.84 -11.33 3.77
N PRO A 77 17.31 -11.03 2.55
CA PRO A 77 18.57 -10.33 2.34
C PRO A 77 18.49 -8.88 2.86
N PHE A 78 19.59 -8.36 3.41
CA PHE A 78 19.67 -6.97 3.86
C PHE A 78 19.79 -6.04 2.65
N GLN A 79 18.82 -5.14 2.47
CA GLN A 79 18.85 -4.14 1.39
C GLN A 79 19.58 -2.88 1.85
N TYR A 80 20.90 -2.85 1.64
CA TYR A 80 21.72 -1.68 1.97
C TYR A 80 21.45 -0.47 1.09
N PHE A 81 21.03 -0.71 -0.16
CA PHE A 81 20.88 0.32 -1.17
C PHE A 81 19.42 0.52 -1.51
N GLN A 82 19.00 1.78 -1.53
CA GLN A 82 17.73 2.16 -2.13
C GLN A 82 17.87 2.14 -3.65
N VAL A 83 16.99 1.40 -4.32
CA VAL A 83 16.92 1.41 -5.78
C VAL A 83 16.44 2.78 -6.24
N ARG A 84 17.14 3.40 -7.19
CA ARG A 84 16.72 4.68 -7.77
C ARG A 84 15.39 4.49 -8.49
N GLU A 85 14.51 5.48 -8.40
CA GLU A 85 13.28 5.50 -9.17
C GLU A 85 13.64 5.49 -10.67
N THR A 86 13.36 4.37 -11.32
CA THR A 86 13.54 4.24 -12.76
C THR A 86 12.32 4.79 -13.47
N TRP A 87 12.52 5.49 -14.58
CA TRP A 87 11.42 5.85 -15.47
C TRP A 87 10.82 4.58 -16.06
N ARG A 88 9.73 4.10 -15.46
CA ARG A 88 8.98 2.94 -15.92
C ARG A 88 7.82 3.42 -16.78
N ILE A 89 7.84 3.04 -18.05
CA ILE A 89 6.75 3.34 -18.99
C ILE A 89 5.42 2.76 -18.46
N THR A 90 5.47 1.61 -17.77
CA THR A 90 4.32 1.02 -17.10
C THR A 90 3.74 1.92 -16.01
N ASP A 91 4.60 2.59 -15.24
CA ASP A 91 4.17 3.45 -14.12
C ASP A 91 3.58 4.76 -14.64
N PHE A 92 4.04 5.22 -15.81
CA PHE A 92 3.41 6.32 -16.56
C PHE A 92 2.04 5.92 -17.13
N LEU A 93 1.92 4.74 -17.74
CA LEU A 93 0.68 4.29 -18.38
C LEU A 93 -0.39 3.88 -17.35
N MET A 94 0.01 3.29 -16.22
CA MET A 94 -0.84 2.98 -15.06
C MET A 94 -1.09 4.19 -14.15
N ASN A 95 -0.63 5.39 -14.53
CA ASN A 95 -0.96 6.60 -13.80
C ASN A 95 -2.45 6.93 -14.00
N PRO A 96 -3.24 7.09 -12.91
CA PRO A 96 -4.68 7.34 -13.02
C PRO A 96 -5.02 8.55 -13.89
N MET A 97 -4.16 9.57 -13.97
CA MET A 97 -4.40 10.73 -14.83
C MET A 97 -4.25 10.40 -16.32
N VAL A 98 -3.22 9.64 -16.69
CA VAL A 98 -2.95 9.24 -18.08
C VAL A 98 -4.02 8.26 -18.56
N LEU A 99 -4.39 7.29 -17.71
CA LEU A 99 -5.39 6.28 -18.04
C LEU A 99 -6.78 6.90 -18.28
N MET A 100 -7.18 7.87 -17.45
CA MET A 100 -8.44 8.59 -17.61
C MET A 100 -8.47 9.48 -18.86
N MET A 101 -7.32 9.88 -19.39
CA MET A 101 -7.27 10.62 -20.66
C MET A 101 -7.29 9.69 -21.87
N VAL A 102 -6.50 8.61 -21.84
CA VAL A 102 -6.30 7.72 -23.00
C VAL A 102 -7.48 6.79 -23.22
N VAL A 103 -8.07 6.23 -22.16
CA VAL A 103 -9.18 5.25 -22.28
C VAL A 103 -10.42 5.86 -22.95
N PRO A 104 -10.93 7.04 -22.55
CA PRO A 104 -12.06 7.65 -23.23
C PRO A 104 -11.77 8.03 -24.68
N LEU A 105 -10.58 8.53 -24.98
CA LEU A 105 -10.18 8.86 -26.36
C LEU A 105 -10.17 7.62 -27.26
N LEU A 106 -9.66 6.50 -26.74
CA LEU A 106 -9.63 5.23 -27.46
C LEU A 106 -11.05 4.70 -27.71
N LEU A 107 -11.95 4.80 -26.71
CA LEU A 107 -13.36 4.43 -26.88
C LEU A 107 -14.05 5.29 -27.95
N ILE A 108 -13.86 6.61 -27.92
CA ILE A 108 -14.42 7.53 -28.92
C ILE A 108 -13.90 7.21 -30.33
N MET A 109 -12.66 6.73 -30.46
CA MET A 109 -12.08 6.36 -31.75
C MET A 109 -12.53 4.98 -32.25
N VAL A 110 -12.70 4.00 -31.35
CA VAL A 110 -13.00 2.61 -31.70
C VAL A 110 -14.50 2.36 -31.85
N LEU A 111 -15.35 2.97 -31.01
CA LEU A 111 -16.81 2.85 -31.09
C LEU A 111 -17.35 3.13 -32.52
N PRO A 112 -17.02 4.25 -33.19
CA PRO A 112 -17.49 4.50 -34.54
C PRO A 112 -16.91 3.49 -35.54
N LYS A 113 -15.70 2.97 -35.35
CA LYS A 113 -15.14 1.95 -36.25
C LYS A 113 -15.83 0.60 -36.10
N LEU A 114 -16.23 0.21 -34.89
CA LEU A 114 -17.03 -0.98 -34.66
C LEU A 114 -18.45 -0.82 -35.21
N MET A 115 -19.07 0.35 -35.07
CA MET A 115 -20.40 0.63 -35.62
C MET A 115 -20.41 0.72 -37.16
N ASN A 116 -19.30 1.18 -37.77
CA ASN A 116 -19.14 1.22 -39.22
C ASN A 116 -18.73 -0.14 -39.81
N ALA A 117 -18.07 -1.01 -39.02
CA ALA A 117 -17.67 -2.36 -39.44
C ALA A 117 -18.73 -3.43 -39.11
N ALA A 118 -19.66 -3.15 -38.19
CA ALA A 118 -20.82 -3.99 -37.91
C ALA A 118 -21.94 -3.75 -38.94
N ASP A 119 -22.60 -4.83 -39.33
CA ASP A 119 -23.55 -4.97 -40.43
C ASP A 119 -24.60 -3.85 -40.59
N PRO A 120 -25.07 -3.58 -41.84
CA PRO A 120 -26.09 -2.57 -42.15
C PRO A 120 -27.44 -2.77 -41.44
N GLU A 121 -27.69 -3.92 -40.80
CA GLU A 121 -28.85 -4.15 -39.95
C GLU A 121 -28.73 -3.45 -38.58
N THR A 122 -27.56 -3.47 -37.93
CA THR A 122 -27.36 -2.79 -36.63
C THR A 122 -27.40 -1.27 -36.74
N GLN A 123 -26.99 -0.71 -37.88
CA GLN A 123 -27.17 0.72 -38.16
C GLN A 123 -28.65 1.06 -38.31
N ARG A 124 -29.45 0.22 -38.97
CA ARG A 124 -30.91 0.41 -39.11
C ARG A 124 -31.63 0.28 -37.77
N GLU A 125 -31.21 -0.64 -36.90
CA GLU A 125 -31.74 -0.77 -35.54
C GLU A 125 -31.40 0.43 -34.66
N MET A 126 -30.22 1.06 -34.81
CA MET A 126 -29.89 2.34 -34.13
C MET A 126 -30.64 3.54 -34.71
N HIS A 127 -30.91 3.58 -36.01
CA HIS A 127 -31.71 4.65 -36.61
C HIS A 127 -33.20 4.49 -36.30
N GLN A 128 -33.66 3.26 -36.00
CA GLN A 128 -35.02 2.97 -35.52
C GLN A 128 -35.15 3.13 -34.00
N MET A 129 -34.11 2.80 -33.22
CA MET A 129 -33.90 3.30 -31.86
C MET A 129 -33.38 4.74 -31.94
N GLN A 130 -34.20 5.63 -32.51
CA GLN A 130 -34.11 7.05 -32.15
C GLN A 130 -34.17 7.08 -30.63
N MET A 131 -33.01 7.27 -30.01
CA MET A 131 -32.87 7.45 -28.57
C MET A 131 -33.95 8.47 -28.19
N PRO A 132 -34.98 8.08 -27.43
CA PRO A 132 -35.96 9.06 -26.97
C PRO A 132 -35.12 10.11 -26.27
N LYS A 133 -35.23 11.38 -26.68
CA LYS A 133 -34.40 12.49 -26.19
C LYS A 133 -34.18 12.35 -24.69
N TYR A 134 -33.09 11.70 -24.30
CA TYR A 134 -32.67 11.63 -22.93
C TYR A 134 -31.82 12.86 -22.81
N ASP A 135 -32.37 13.87 -22.13
CA ASP A 135 -31.61 14.90 -21.45
C ASP A 135 -30.61 14.17 -20.53
N MET A 136 -29.49 13.73 -21.11
CA MET A 136 -28.36 13.30 -20.31
C MET A 136 -27.82 14.59 -19.67
N PRO A 137 -27.80 14.69 -18.33
CA PRO A 137 -27.11 15.78 -17.67
C PRO A 137 -25.66 15.78 -18.16
N GLU A 138 -25.13 16.97 -18.43
CA GLU A 138 -23.80 17.16 -19.00
C GLU A 138 -22.78 16.31 -18.24
N LEU A 139 -21.87 15.64 -18.94
CA LEU A 139 -20.86 14.78 -18.31
C LEU A 139 -20.04 15.50 -17.22
N SER A 140 -19.96 16.83 -17.29
CA SER A 140 -19.41 17.71 -16.24
C SER A 140 -20.21 17.67 -14.92
N GLU A 141 -21.55 17.60 -14.96
CA GLU A 141 -22.40 17.50 -13.77
C GLU A 141 -22.29 16.11 -13.11
N MET A 142 -22.12 15.06 -13.90
CA MET A 142 -21.91 13.71 -13.38
C MET A 142 -20.51 13.55 -12.77
N MET A 143 -19.48 14.10 -13.43
CA MET A 143 -18.11 14.11 -12.93
C MET A 143 -17.98 14.95 -11.66
N THR A 144 -18.58 16.14 -11.62
CA THR A 144 -18.60 16.98 -10.41
C THR A 144 -19.31 16.29 -9.25
N THR A 145 -20.45 15.61 -9.48
CA THR A 145 -21.16 14.90 -8.40
C THR A 145 -20.36 13.72 -7.82
N LEU A 146 -19.56 13.02 -8.63
CA LEU A 146 -18.68 11.94 -8.19
C LEU A 146 -17.39 12.43 -7.52
N PHE A 147 -16.80 13.52 -8.02
CA PHE A 147 -15.57 14.10 -7.46
C PHE A 147 -15.82 14.98 -6.23
N THR A 148 -17.01 15.57 -6.07
CA THR A 148 -17.31 16.48 -4.96
C THR A 148 -18.13 15.83 -3.84
N GLY A 149 -18.34 14.52 -3.87
CA GLY A 149 -18.89 13.74 -2.75
C GLY A 149 -20.05 14.43 -2.03
N GLY A 150 -21.23 14.47 -2.65
CA GLY A 150 -22.51 14.79 -2.01
C GLY A 150 -22.51 16.00 -1.06
N ASN A 151 -22.49 17.23 -1.59
CA ASN A 151 -22.89 18.40 -0.80
C ASN A 151 -23.45 19.53 -1.67
N LYS A 152 -24.78 19.57 -1.83
CA LYS A 152 -25.48 20.79 -2.25
C LYS A 152 -25.71 21.67 -1.03
N ARG A 153 -24.87 22.67 -0.82
CA ARG A 153 -25.26 23.90 -0.10
C ARG A 153 -24.71 25.14 -0.78
N GLN A 154 -25.68 25.93 -1.27
CA GLN A 154 -25.67 27.39 -1.41
C GLN A 154 -24.69 28.02 -2.40
N GLN A 155 -25.22 28.33 -3.59
CA GLN A 155 -24.92 29.61 -4.24
C GLN A 155 -26.22 30.21 -4.78
N GLN A 156 -26.95 30.92 -3.90
CA GLN A 156 -27.90 31.94 -4.34
C GLN A 156 -27.11 33.18 -4.74
N ALA A 157 -27.28 33.58 -5.99
CA ALA A 157 -26.68 34.74 -6.62
C ALA A 157 -26.94 36.02 -5.81
N LYS A 158 -25.86 36.68 -5.36
CA LYS A 158 -25.88 38.12 -5.05
C LYS A 158 -25.57 38.89 -6.33
N THR A 159 -26.59 39.17 -7.13
CA THR A 159 -26.51 40.21 -8.16
C THR A 159 -27.08 41.49 -7.57
N THR A 160 -26.21 42.30 -6.98
CA THR A 160 -26.50 43.66 -6.52
C THR A 160 -26.93 44.50 -7.72
N ARG A 161 -28.22 44.85 -7.79
CA ARG A 161 -28.74 45.83 -8.74
C ARG A 161 -28.21 47.21 -8.37
N VAL A 162 -27.26 47.71 -9.15
CA VAL A 162 -26.97 49.14 -9.26
C VAL A 162 -27.98 49.71 -10.26
N ALA A 163 -28.94 50.50 -9.78
CA ALA A 163 -29.78 51.33 -10.63
C ALA A 163 -29.95 52.72 -9.99
N LYS A 164 -29.61 53.69 -10.82
CA LYS A 164 -29.36 55.11 -10.59
C LYS A 164 -30.66 55.93 -10.80
N LYS A 165 -30.81 57.02 -10.03
CA LYS A 165 -31.71 58.19 -10.20
C LYS A 165 -33.22 57.90 -10.05
N ARG A 166 -34.00 58.75 -9.36
CA ARG A 166 -34.08 60.21 -9.45
C ARG A 166 -34.73 60.79 -8.20
#